data_AF-A0A2M8USL5-F1
#
_entry.id   AF-A0A2M8USL5-F1
#
_cell.length_a   1.000
_cell.length_b   1.000
_cell.length_c   1.000
_cell.angle_alpha   90.00
_cell.angle_beta   90.00
_cell.angle_gamma   90.00
#
_symmetry.space_group_name_H-M   'P 1'
#
loop_
_entity.id
_entity.type
_entity.pdbx_description
1 polymer ?
#
loop_
_entity_poly.entity_id
_entity_poly.type
_entity_poly.pdbx_seq_one_letter_code
_entity_poly.pdbx_strand_id
1 'polypeptide(L)'
;MKPEMSEFSYGFAFTNELITLPGSHVVAAPEFPSLQKEGKPGGGYDVKIPFGSPLFLQFKLSHYLERTNCKEYTLMGGAYYRWHLHALRHSAQHDLLLELESKGNEVYYVAPGFHQTAELNAHYLSKQIVNRSFGFRPGDIGVLPDEDEHYVVFNSLPMAYRCSDEPSLVKTQLMADLLGVAQDQRATRDLNEAGIRQIGQTIVDVLRKSRTRRSLVGHKSVNPDEVARAIDDQPTLRTLAFISRTVLDSELLILRNEPTVKRISRRRG
;
A
#
# COMPACT_ATOMS: atom_id res chain seq x y z
N MET A 1 8.96 13.04 -17.91
CA MET A 1 7.52 13.30 -18.12
C MET A 1 6.79 13.07 -16.81
N LYS A 2 5.86 13.96 -16.48
CA LYS A 2 5.00 13.80 -15.30
C LYS A 2 3.87 12.81 -15.62
N PRO A 3 3.35 12.08 -14.63
CA PRO A 3 2.15 11.27 -14.82
C PRO A 3 0.96 12.14 -15.21
N GLU A 4 0.15 11.67 -16.16
CA GLU A 4 -1.06 12.34 -16.65
C GLU A 4 -2.33 11.91 -15.90
N MET A 5 -2.19 10.97 -14.96
CA MET A 5 -3.28 10.42 -14.16
C MET A 5 -3.17 10.84 -12.70
N SER A 6 -4.28 10.82 -11.96
CA SER A 6 -4.28 11.05 -10.52
C SER A 6 -4.03 9.75 -9.74
N GLU A 7 -3.41 9.87 -8.57
CA GLU A 7 -3.18 8.73 -7.67
C GLU A 7 -4.49 8.06 -7.27
N PHE A 8 -5.54 8.84 -7.05
CA PHE A 8 -6.89 8.34 -6.78
C PHE A 8 -7.44 7.48 -7.92
N SER A 9 -7.33 7.94 -9.18
CA SER A 9 -7.85 7.18 -10.33
C SER A 9 -7.10 5.86 -10.51
N TYR A 10 -5.78 5.89 -10.32
CA TYR A 10 -4.94 4.71 -10.37
C TYR A 10 -5.24 3.73 -9.23
N GLY A 11 -5.29 4.22 -7.97
CA GLY A 11 -5.63 3.41 -6.80
C GLY A 11 -7.01 2.77 -6.93
N PHE A 12 -8.01 3.51 -7.38
CA PHE A 12 -9.33 2.97 -7.71
C PHE A 12 -9.25 1.87 -8.77
N ALA A 13 -8.56 2.10 -9.88
CA ALA A 13 -8.42 1.12 -10.95
C ALA A 13 -7.75 -0.18 -10.47
N PHE A 14 -6.68 -0.05 -9.68
CA PHE A 14 -5.96 -1.17 -9.07
C PHE A 14 -6.87 -1.95 -8.12
N THR A 15 -7.50 -1.26 -7.17
CA THR A 15 -8.37 -1.87 -6.16
C THR A 15 -9.60 -2.52 -6.81
N ASN A 16 -10.21 -1.88 -7.80
CA ASN A 16 -11.33 -2.44 -8.56
C ASN A 16 -10.91 -3.69 -9.33
N GLU A 17 -9.76 -3.67 -10.01
CA GLU A 17 -9.26 -4.87 -10.67
C GLU A 17 -9.04 -5.99 -9.67
N LEU A 18 -8.34 -5.70 -8.57
CA LEU A 18 -8.09 -6.66 -7.50
C LEU A 18 -9.37 -7.30 -6.99
N ILE A 19 -10.42 -6.54 -6.67
CA ILE A 19 -11.71 -7.09 -6.20
C ILE A 19 -12.38 -7.99 -7.25
N THR A 20 -12.15 -7.74 -8.54
CA THR A 20 -12.75 -8.51 -9.64
C THR A 20 -11.89 -9.69 -10.12
N LEU A 21 -10.65 -9.82 -9.64
CA LEU A 21 -9.76 -10.90 -10.07
C LEU A 21 -10.28 -12.27 -9.59
N PRO A 22 -10.32 -13.30 -10.45
CA PRO A 22 -10.66 -14.66 -10.02
C PRO A 22 -9.69 -15.14 -8.93
N GLY A 23 -10.22 -15.59 -7.78
CA GLY A 23 -9.39 -16.01 -6.63
C GLY A 23 -8.90 -14.87 -5.74
N SER A 24 -9.17 -13.61 -6.10
CA SER A 24 -9.09 -12.50 -5.18
C SER A 24 -10.32 -12.48 -4.30
N HIS A 25 -10.10 -12.69 -3.00
CA HIS A 25 -11.16 -12.67 -2.01
C HIS A 25 -11.00 -11.42 -1.14
N VAL A 26 -11.05 -10.24 -1.77
CA VAL A 26 -11.24 -9.00 -1.01
C VAL A 26 -12.59 -9.12 -0.32
N VAL A 27 -12.57 -9.34 1.00
CA VAL A 27 -13.76 -9.68 1.78
C VAL A 27 -14.45 -8.47 2.38
N ALA A 28 -13.77 -7.32 2.42
CA ALA A 28 -14.31 -6.04 2.85
C ALA A 28 -14.28 -5.04 1.70
N ALA A 29 -15.32 -4.24 1.54
CA ALA A 29 -15.31 -3.16 0.56
C ALA A 29 -14.22 -2.14 0.93
N PRO A 30 -13.37 -1.70 -0.02
CA PRO A 30 -12.48 -0.57 0.20
C PRO A 30 -13.33 0.69 0.45
N GLU A 31 -13.03 1.42 1.52
CA GLU A 31 -13.70 2.67 1.81
C GLU A 31 -12.93 3.85 1.23
N PHE A 32 -13.52 4.49 0.22
CA PHE A 32 -13.09 5.80 -0.25
C PHE A 32 -13.83 6.87 0.54
N PRO A 33 -13.14 7.72 1.34
CA PRO A 33 -13.82 8.76 2.07
C PRO A 33 -14.46 9.76 1.09
N SER A 34 -15.76 9.99 1.25
CA SER A 34 -16.43 11.14 0.64
C SER A 34 -16.73 12.16 1.74
N LEU A 35 -16.48 13.44 1.46
CA LEU A 35 -16.77 14.58 2.36
C LEU A 35 -18.27 14.71 2.75
N GLN A 36 -19.16 13.84 2.27
CA GLN A 36 -20.62 13.96 2.43
C GLN A 36 -21.27 12.85 3.26
N LYS A 37 -20.50 11.97 3.93
CA LYS A 37 -21.07 11.01 4.89
C LYS A 37 -20.31 10.95 6.22
N GLU A 38 -19.94 12.13 6.72
CA GLU A 38 -19.81 12.37 8.16
C GLU A 38 -21.20 12.75 8.70
N GLY A 39 -21.74 11.96 9.63
CA GLY A 39 -22.89 12.39 10.44
C GLY A 39 -24.26 11.77 10.14
N LYS A 40 -24.36 10.49 9.75
CA LYS A 40 -25.62 9.73 9.94
C LYS A 40 -25.40 8.48 10.79
N PRO A 41 -26.10 8.35 11.94
CA PRO A 41 -26.14 7.09 12.68
C PRO A 41 -26.87 6.04 11.83
N GLY A 42 -26.32 4.83 11.74
CA GLY A 42 -27.01 3.67 11.14
C GLY A 42 -26.46 3.13 9.82
N GLY A 43 -25.21 3.42 9.46
CA GLY A 43 -24.57 2.88 8.26
C GLY A 43 -23.47 1.85 8.54
N GLY A 44 -23.67 0.93 9.49
CA GLY A 44 -22.73 -0.16 9.75
C GLY A 44 -22.98 -1.28 8.75
N TYR A 45 -22.20 -1.37 7.69
CA TYR A 45 -22.00 -2.67 7.05
C TYR A 45 -21.13 -3.48 8.01
N ASP A 46 -21.78 -4.16 8.98
CA ASP A 46 -21.19 -5.28 9.70
C ASP A 46 -21.02 -6.42 8.69
N VAL A 47 -20.06 -6.29 7.79
CA VAL A 47 -19.55 -7.45 7.08
C VAL A 47 -18.90 -8.28 8.18
N LYS A 48 -19.60 -9.33 8.62
CA LYS A 48 -19.08 -10.35 9.54
C LYS A 48 -17.99 -11.12 8.80
N ILE A 49 -16.83 -10.49 8.65
CA ILE A 49 -15.62 -11.12 8.16
C ILE A 49 -14.94 -11.66 9.41
N PRO A 50 -15.07 -12.96 9.73
CA PRO A 50 -14.49 -13.48 10.96
C PRO A 50 -12.95 -13.43 10.94
N PHE A 51 -12.35 -13.51 9.75
CA PHE A 51 -10.90 -13.57 9.57
C PHE A 51 -10.44 -13.07 8.20
N GLY A 52 -9.20 -12.60 8.12
CA GLY A 52 -8.56 -12.17 6.88
C GLY A 52 -7.14 -11.65 7.11
N SER A 53 -6.41 -11.41 6.02
CA SER A 53 -5.06 -10.84 6.02
C SER A 53 -5.14 -9.36 5.64
N PRO A 54 -4.81 -8.43 6.57
CA PRO A 54 -4.78 -7.01 6.27
C PRO A 54 -3.59 -6.67 5.38
N LEU A 55 -3.88 -6.00 4.27
CA LEU A 55 -2.91 -5.52 3.29
C LEU A 55 -2.98 -3.99 3.23
N PHE A 56 -1.87 -3.33 3.55
CA PHE A 56 -1.74 -1.87 3.51
C PHE A 56 -1.02 -1.45 2.24
N LEU A 57 -1.69 -0.70 1.38
CA LEU A 57 -1.17 -0.25 0.09
C LEU A 57 -1.06 1.27 0.04
N GLN A 58 0.16 1.79 -0.11
CA GLN A 58 0.38 3.19 -0.41
C GLN A 58 0.60 3.36 -1.92
N PHE A 59 -0.40 3.90 -2.62
CA PHE A 59 -0.29 4.15 -4.05
C PHE A 59 0.69 5.29 -4.34
N LYS A 60 1.39 5.17 -5.47
CA LYS A 60 2.31 6.18 -6.00
C LYS A 60 2.07 6.34 -7.49
N LEU A 61 2.38 7.53 -8.00
CA LEU A 61 2.43 7.80 -9.42
C LEU A 61 3.88 7.80 -9.93
N SER A 62 4.06 7.27 -11.12
CA SER A 62 5.37 7.14 -11.76
C SER A 62 5.63 8.27 -12.73
N HIS A 63 6.71 9.01 -12.50
CA HIS A 63 7.31 9.89 -13.52
C HIS A 63 8.11 9.03 -14.49
N TYR A 64 7.97 9.27 -15.78
CA TYR A 64 8.74 8.54 -16.80
C TYR A 64 9.92 9.37 -17.30
N LEU A 65 11.13 8.83 -17.21
CA LEU A 65 12.38 9.47 -17.60
C LEU A 65 13.05 8.64 -18.69
N GLU A 66 13.19 9.20 -19.88
CA GLU A 66 13.68 8.48 -21.07
C GLU A 66 14.94 9.09 -21.70
N ARG A 67 15.32 10.30 -21.28
CA ARG A 67 16.44 11.01 -21.91
C ARG A 67 17.75 10.57 -21.29
N THR A 68 18.78 10.45 -22.12
CA THR A 68 20.14 10.04 -21.72
C THR A 68 20.79 10.95 -20.68
N ASN A 69 20.33 12.21 -20.55
CA ASN A 69 20.81 13.17 -19.56
C ASN A 69 20.10 13.09 -18.21
N CYS A 70 19.14 12.18 -18.04
CA CYS A 70 18.50 11.94 -16.74
C CYS A 70 19.49 11.24 -15.80
N LYS A 71 19.50 11.65 -14.53
CA LYS A 71 20.55 11.32 -13.55
C LYS A 71 20.79 9.81 -13.41
N GLU A 72 19.75 9.00 -13.44
CA GLU A 72 19.83 7.54 -13.27
C GLU A 72 19.74 6.76 -14.59
N TYR A 73 19.80 7.43 -15.75
CA TYR A 73 19.64 6.76 -17.05
C TYR A 73 20.68 5.64 -17.25
N THR A 74 21.96 5.92 -16.93
CA THR A 74 23.04 4.93 -17.03
C THR A 74 22.88 3.81 -16.01
N LEU A 75 22.49 4.14 -14.76
CA LEU A 75 22.24 3.16 -13.70
C LEU A 75 21.14 2.17 -14.10
N MET A 76 20.07 2.69 -14.70
CA MET A 76 18.91 1.90 -15.13
C MET A 76 19.09 1.25 -16.51
N GLY A 77 20.18 1.54 -17.21
CA GLY A 77 20.46 1.03 -18.55
C GLY A 77 19.49 1.53 -19.63
N GLY A 78 18.80 2.65 -19.41
CA GLY A 78 17.77 3.15 -20.32
C GLY A 78 16.69 3.97 -19.63
N ALA A 79 15.53 4.04 -20.27
CA ALA A 79 14.36 4.71 -19.72
C ALA A 79 13.84 4.03 -18.45
N TYR A 80 13.34 4.83 -17.51
CA TYR A 80 12.93 4.37 -16.19
C TYR A 80 11.77 5.17 -15.63
N TYR A 81 11.12 4.59 -14.62
CA TYR A 81 10.10 5.23 -13.81
C TYR A 81 10.68 5.70 -12.49
N ARG A 82 10.13 6.79 -11.95
CA ARG A 82 10.52 7.38 -10.67
C ARG A 82 9.31 7.83 -9.87
N TRP A 83 9.28 7.48 -8.60
CA TRP A 83 8.34 8.06 -7.64
C TRP A 83 9.07 8.54 -6.39
N HIS A 84 8.52 9.56 -5.74
CA HIS A 84 9.18 10.24 -4.63
C HIS A 84 8.71 9.69 -3.28
N LEU A 85 9.67 9.60 -2.35
CA LEU A 85 9.42 9.44 -0.92
C LEU A 85 9.32 10.84 -0.32
N HIS A 86 8.45 11.03 0.69
CA HIS A 86 8.45 12.29 1.41
C HIS A 86 9.75 12.41 2.21
N ALA A 87 10.43 13.55 2.06
CA ALA A 87 11.58 13.90 2.87
C ALA A 87 11.24 13.88 4.37
N LEU A 88 12.17 13.41 5.21
CA LEU A 88 11.91 13.20 6.64
C LEU A 88 11.59 14.50 7.38
N ARG A 89 12.14 15.63 6.92
CA ARG A 89 11.80 16.99 7.41
C ARG A 89 10.32 17.36 7.26
N HIS A 90 9.61 16.70 6.34
CA HIS A 90 8.22 17.01 6.02
C HIS A 90 7.26 15.93 6.51
N SER A 91 7.69 14.67 6.59
CA SER A 91 6.81 13.56 6.93
C SER A 91 7.53 12.38 7.55
N ALA A 92 6.91 11.79 8.56
CA ALA A 92 7.32 10.50 9.12
C ALA A 92 6.65 9.30 8.44
N GLN A 93 5.98 9.51 7.31
CA GLN A 93 5.19 8.49 6.61
C GLN A 93 5.98 7.20 6.33
N HIS A 94 7.20 7.32 5.82
CA HIS A 94 8.01 6.14 5.51
C HIS A 94 8.35 5.32 6.76
N ASP A 95 8.70 5.98 7.87
CA ASP A 95 8.96 5.32 9.16
C ASP A 95 7.72 4.62 9.71
N LEU A 96 6.54 5.24 9.58
CA LEU A 96 5.29 4.63 10.02
C LEU A 96 5.04 3.31 9.28
N LEU A 97 5.21 3.30 7.96
CA LEU A 97 5.04 2.09 7.14
C LEU A 97 6.12 1.04 7.43
N LEU A 98 7.36 1.46 7.63
CA LEU A 98 8.46 0.57 7.99
C LEU A 98 8.22 -0.12 9.33
N GLU A 99 7.77 0.62 10.34
CA GLU A 99 7.46 0.06 11.64
C GLU A 99 6.22 -0.83 11.58
N LEU A 100 5.18 -0.43 10.84
CA LEU A 100 3.99 -1.24 10.65
C LEU A 100 4.35 -2.59 10.01
N GLU A 101 5.18 -2.59 8.97
CA GLU A 101 5.70 -3.81 8.35
C GLU A 101 6.50 -4.66 9.35
N SER A 102 7.39 -4.04 10.14
CA SER A 102 8.21 -4.75 11.14
C SER A 102 7.38 -5.50 12.21
N LYS A 103 6.12 -5.11 12.41
CA LYS A 103 5.14 -5.79 13.28
C LYS A 103 4.43 -6.96 12.59
N GLY A 104 4.92 -7.40 11.43
CA GLY A 104 4.37 -8.52 10.68
C GLY A 104 3.10 -8.17 9.90
N ASN A 105 2.90 -6.89 9.55
CA ASN A 105 1.83 -6.48 8.64
C ASN A 105 2.34 -6.52 7.19
N GLU A 106 1.46 -6.82 6.25
CA GLU A 106 1.79 -6.72 4.84
C GLU A 106 1.61 -5.28 4.37
N VAL A 107 2.73 -4.63 4.02
CA VAL A 107 2.77 -3.22 3.65
C VAL A 107 3.55 -3.05 2.36
N TYR A 108 2.98 -2.35 1.40
CA TYR A 108 3.61 -2.11 0.10
C TYR A 108 3.38 -0.67 -0.37
N TYR A 109 4.43 -0.05 -0.89
CA TYR A 109 4.24 0.99 -1.90
C TYR A 109 3.88 0.32 -3.23
N VAL A 110 2.92 0.88 -3.95
CA VAL A 110 2.45 0.34 -5.23
C VAL A 110 2.55 1.42 -6.31
N ALA A 111 3.35 1.18 -7.34
CA ALA A 111 3.57 2.13 -8.43
C ALA A 111 3.34 1.49 -9.80
N PRO A 112 2.71 2.21 -10.76
CA PRO A 112 2.47 1.69 -12.09
C PRO A 112 3.74 1.73 -12.95
N GLY A 113 3.94 0.73 -13.81
CA GLY A 113 4.90 0.73 -14.91
C GLY A 113 4.39 1.46 -16.15
N PHE A 114 3.57 2.50 -15.96
CA PHE A 114 2.92 3.32 -16.99
C PHE A 114 2.61 4.71 -16.38
N HIS A 115 2.36 5.72 -17.21
CA HIS A 115 2.20 7.11 -16.72
C HIS A 115 1.16 7.94 -17.48
N GLN A 116 0.67 7.47 -18.63
CA GLN A 116 -0.29 8.19 -19.47
C GLN A 116 -1.73 7.78 -19.18
N THR A 117 -2.68 8.70 -19.38
CA THR A 117 -4.11 8.40 -19.19
C THR A 117 -4.60 7.35 -20.20
N ALA A 118 -4.05 7.35 -21.42
CA ALA A 118 -4.37 6.34 -22.44
C ALA A 118 -3.96 4.93 -21.99
N GLU A 119 -2.78 4.80 -21.37
CA GLU A 119 -2.29 3.52 -20.81
C GLU A 119 -3.20 3.04 -19.67
N LEU A 120 -3.58 3.94 -18.75
CA LEU A 120 -4.52 3.63 -17.67
C LEU A 120 -5.84 3.06 -18.22
N ASN A 121 -6.45 3.73 -19.21
CA ASN A 121 -7.69 3.28 -19.82
C ASN A 121 -7.55 1.91 -20.50
N ALA A 122 -6.48 1.72 -21.28
CA ALA A 122 -6.22 0.47 -21.98
C ALA A 122 -6.02 -0.69 -20.98
N HIS A 123 -5.24 -0.47 -19.92
CA HIS A 123 -4.99 -1.47 -18.88
C HIS A 123 -6.22 -1.77 -18.02
N TYR A 124 -7.03 -0.75 -17.70
CA TYR A 124 -8.28 -0.93 -16.96
C TYR A 124 -9.28 -1.80 -17.74
N LEU A 125 -9.46 -1.52 -19.04
CA LEU A 125 -10.37 -2.29 -19.90
C LEU A 125 -9.89 -3.73 -20.13
N SER A 126 -8.57 -3.94 -20.19
CA SER A 126 -7.96 -5.26 -20.41
C SER A 126 -7.64 -6.05 -19.13
N LYS A 127 -7.98 -5.51 -17.95
CA LYS A 127 -7.71 -6.14 -16.64
C LYS A 127 -6.21 -6.44 -16.44
N GLN A 128 -5.37 -5.43 -16.68
CA GLN A 128 -3.92 -5.53 -16.58
C GLN A 128 -3.30 -4.51 -15.60
N ILE A 129 -4.10 -3.76 -14.83
CA ILE A 129 -3.57 -2.77 -13.88
C ILE A 129 -2.65 -3.44 -12.87
N VAL A 130 -3.09 -4.54 -12.24
CA VAL A 130 -2.30 -5.24 -11.21
C VAL A 130 -1.04 -5.86 -11.83
N ASN A 131 -1.15 -6.44 -13.03
CA ASN A 131 -0.03 -7.03 -13.78
C ASN A 131 0.98 -5.99 -14.29
N ARG A 132 0.59 -4.71 -14.33
CA ARG A 132 1.43 -3.58 -14.76
C ARG A 132 1.84 -2.70 -13.58
N SER A 133 1.67 -3.18 -12.36
CA SER A 133 2.02 -2.48 -11.13
C SER A 133 3.12 -3.22 -10.37
N PHE A 134 4.02 -2.45 -9.76
CA PHE A 134 5.16 -2.95 -9.00
C PHE A 134 4.94 -2.68 -7.51
N GLY A 135 5.27 -3.68 -6.68
CA GLY A 135 5.26 -3.59 -5.23
C GLY A 135 6.65 -3.37 -4.66
N PHE A 136 6.74 -2.53 -3.65
CA PHE A 136 7.97 -2.25 -2.91
C PHE A 136 7.69 -2.29 -1.42
N ARG A 137 8.40 -3.18 -0.70
CA ARG A 137 8.30 -3.24 0.76
C ARG A 137 9.08 -2.09 1.40
N PRO A 138 8.54 -1.42 2.44
CA PRO A 138 9.29 -0.41 3.18
C PRO A 138 10.66 -0.91 3.66
N GLY A 139 10.75 -2.15 4.15
CA GLY A 139 11.98 -2.77 4.62
C GLY A 139 13.00 -3.05 3.53
N ASP A 140 12.56 -3.34 2.30
CA ASP A 140 13.45 -3.48 1.14
C ASP A 140 13.97 -2.12 0.64
N ILE A 141 13.24 -1.02 0.90
CA ILE A 141 13.71 0.36 0.66
C ILE A 141 14.71 0.78 1.75
N GLY A 142 14.45 0.36 2.99
CA GLY A 142 15.28 0.64 4.16
C GLY A 142 15.11 2.07 4.69
N VAL A 143 15.62 2.29 5.90
CA VAL A 143 15.56 3.59 6.61
C VAL A 143 16.19 4.69 5.74
N LEU A 144 15.49 5.82 5.59
CA LEU A 144 16.02 6.96 4.84
C LEU A 144 17.24 7.55 5.58
N PRO A 145 18.35 7.80 4.87
CA PRO A 145 19.63 8.11 5.51
C PRO A 145 19.68 9.52 6.11
N ASP A 146 18.84 10.44 5.63
CA ASP A 146 18.86 11.86 5.97
C ASP A 146 17.49 12.50 5.71
N GLU A 147 17.38 13.80 5.96
CA GLU A 147 16.14 14.58 5.79
C GLU A 147 15.94 15.15 4.39
N ASP A 148 16.74 14.75 3.40
CA ASP A 148 16.63 15.20 2.03
C ASP A 148 15.59 14.44 1.22
N GLU A 149 15.43 14.85 -0.04
CA GLU A 149 14.50 14.23 -0.98
C GLU A 149 15.06 12.89 -1.46
N HIS A 150 14.30 11.82 -1.23
CA HIS A 150 14.63 10.49 -1.70
C HIS A 150 13.59 10.04 -2.73
N TYR A 151 13.99 9.19 -3.65
CA TYR A 151 13.07 8.61 -4.63
C TYR A 151 13.45 7.19 -4.96
N VAL A 152 12.49 6.44 -5.46
CA VAL A 152 12.72 5.10 -5.98
C VAL A 152 12.63 5.14 -7.50
N VAL A 153 13.64 4.54 -8.15
CA VAL A 153 13.66 4.32 -9.60
C VAL A 153 13.52 2.84 -9.90
N PHE A 154 12.83 2.52 -11.00
CA PHE A 154 12.59 1.16 -11.45
C PHE A 154 12.24 1.15 -12.93
N ASN A 155 12.30 -0.02 -13.57
CA ASN A 155 11.81 -0.22 -14.93
C ASN A 155 11.22 -1.64 -15.05
N SER A 156 11.11 -2.18 -16.27
CA SER A 156 10.60 -3.54 -16.49
C SER A 156 11.54 -4.65 -16.02
N LEU A 157 12.76 -4.34 -15.60
CA LEU A 157 13.70 -5.29 -15.00
C LEU A 157 13.36 -5.48 -13.51
N PRO A 158 13.70 -6.64 -12.91
CA PRO A 158 13.45 -6.91 -11.50
C PRO A 158 14.44 -6.17 -10.57
N MET A 159 14.81 -4.94 -10.93
CA MET A 159 15.78 -4.13 -10.21
C MET A 159 15.21 -2.73 -10.02
N ALA A 160 15.14 -2.32 -8.77
CA ALA A 160 14.83 -0.97 -8.37
C ALA A 160 15.93 -0.42 -7.48
N TYR A 161 16.01 0.89 -7.37
CA TYR A 161 16.96 1.56 -6.50
C TYR A 161 16.29 2.66 -5.72
N ARG A 162 16.61 2.78 -4.43
CA ARG A 162 16.38 3.99 -3.66
C ARG A 162 17.55 4.92 -3.93
N CYS A 163 17.26 6.02 -4.60
CA CYS A 163 18.22 7.06 -4.89
C CYS A 163 18.17 8.11 -3.78
N SER A 164 19.25 8.13 -3.02
CA SER A 164 19.66 9.19 -2.10
C SER A 164 20.90 9.87 -2.72
N ASP A 165 21.89 10.25 -1.91
CA ASP A 165 23.24 10.56 -2.41
C ASP A 165 23.87 9.35 -3.14
N GLU A 166 23.82 8.18 -2.51
CA GLU A 166 24.23 6.90 -3.11
C GLU A 166 23.02 5.99 -3.37
N PRO A 167 22.87 5.43 -4.59
CA PRO A 167 21.81 4.48 -4.89
C PRO A 167 21.95 3.17 -4.11
N SER A 168 20.89 2.74 -3.43
CA SER A 168 20.79 1.44 -2.77
C SER A 168 19.83 0.53 -3.51
N LEU A 169 20.18 -0.74 -3.68
CA LEU A 169 19.31 -1.72 -4.35
C LEU A 169 18.04 -1.96 -3.52
N VAL A 170 16.89 -1.97 -4.20
CA VAL A 170 15.58 -2.25 -3.63
C VAL A 170 14.98 -3.45 -4.34
N LYS A 171 14.54 -4.45 -3.58
CA LYS A 171 13.80 -5.57 -4.14
C LYS A 171 12.42 -5.08 -4.58
N THR A 172 12.05 -5.45 -5.80
CA THR A 172 10.73 -5.15 -6.36
C THR A 172 10.24 -6.33 -7.17
N GLN A 173 8.92 -6.48 -7.22
CA GLN A 173 8.22 -7.52 -7.97
C GLN A 173 6.90 -6.96 -8.49
N LEU A 174 6.34 -7.60 -9.51
CA LEU A 174 4.99 -7.27 -9.95
C LEU A 174 3.99 -7.58 -8.84
N MET A 175 2.97 -6.75 -8.69
CA MET A 175 1.93 -6.95 -7.69
C MET A 175 1.18 -8.26 -7.92
N ALA A 176 0.99 -8.66 -9.18
CA ALA A 176 0.38 -9.94 -9.52
C ALA A 176 1.15 -11.13 -8.90
N ASP A 177 2.48 -11.11 -9.02
CA ASP A 177 3.34 -12.14 -8.46
C ASP A 177 3.33 -12.10 -6.93
N LEU A 178 3.46 -10.91 -6.33
CA LEU A 178 3.41 -10.74 -4.87
C LEU A 178 2.09 -11.23 -4.29
N LEU A 179 0.97 -10.90 -4.93
CA LEU A 179 -0.35 -11.29 -4.47
C LEU A 179 -0.58 -12.80 -4.60
N GLY A 180 -0.13 -13.40 -5.70
CA GLY A 180 -0.22 -14.85 -5.95
C GLY A 180 0.70 -15.68 -5.05
N VAL A 181 1.98 -15.31 -4.92
CA VAL A 181 2.96 -16.01 -4.07
C VAL A 181 2.60 -15.89 -2.59
N ALA A 182 2.10 -14.73 -2.15
CA ALA A 182 1.75 -14.54 -0.76
C ALA A 182 0.47 -15.30 -0.36
N GLN A 183 -0.42 -15.65 -1.30
CA GLN A 183 -1.75 -16.20 -0.99
C GLN A 183 -1.71 -17.44 -0.09
N ASP A 184 -0.76 -18.36 -0.30
CA ASP A 184 -0.62 -19.58 0.52
C ASP A 184 0.10 -19.33 1.87
N GLN A 185 0.77 -18.19 2.04
CA GLN A 185 1.61 -17.88 3.21
C GLN A 185 1.10 -16.71 4.07
N ARG A 186 0.02 -16.00 3.68
CA ARG A 186 -0.42 -14.83 4.46
C ARG A 186 -0.89 -15.26 5.85
N ALA A 187 -0.39 -14.57 6.87
CA ALA A 187 -0.93 -14.71 8.21
C ALA A 187 -2.38 -14.21 8.20
N THR A 188 -3.33 -15.11 8.45
CA THR A 188 -4.73 -14.75 8.67
C THR A 188 -4.87 -14.25 10.09
N ARG A 189 -5.56 -13.13 10.28
CA ARG A 189 -5.89 -12.57 11.59
C ARG A 189 -7.39 -12.65 11.82
N ASP A 190 -7.78 -12.81 13.07
CA ASP A 190 -9.17 -12.62 13.46
C ASP A 190 -9.55 -11.16 13.22
N LEU A 191 -10.71 -10.94 12.62
CA LEU A 191 -11.26 -9.59 12.33
C LEU A 191 -12.56 -9.35 13.10
N ASN A 192 -12.72 -10.06 14.22
CA ASN A 192 -13.65 -9.68 15.27
C ASN A 192 -13.17 -8.39 15.96
N GLU A 193 -13.98 -7.87 16.89
CA GLU A 193 -13.67 -6.64 17.63
C GLU A 193 -12.27 -6.65 18.27
N ALA A 194 -11.86 -7.76 18.89
CA ALA A 194 -10.54 -7.86 19.54
C ALA A 194 -9.40 -7.79 18.52
N GLY A 195 -9.53 -8.45 17.38
CA GLY A 195 -8.55 -8.40 16.29
C GLY A 195 -8.46 -7.03 15.63
N ILE A 196 -9.61 -6.35 15.45
CA ILE A 196 -9.66 -4.97 14.98
C ILE A 196 -8.94 -4.03 15.94
N ARG A 197 -9.22 -4.14 17.24
CA ARG A 197 -8.52 -3.37 18.28
C ARG A 197 -7.01 -3.66 18.28
N GLN A 198 -6.60 -4.91 18.07
CA GLN A 198 -5.18 -5.26 18.00
C GLN A 198 -4.45 -4.61 16.80
N ILE A 199 -5.07 -4.62 15.62
CA ILE A 199 -4.54 -3.94 14.43
C ILE A 199 -4.48 -2.42 14.69
N GLY A 200 -5.57 -1.85 15.23
CA GLY A 200 -5.64 -0.43 15.57
C GLY A 200 -4.58 -0.02 16.60
N GLN A 201 -4.41 -0.80 17.65
CA GLN A 201 -3.39 -0.56 18.68
C GLN A 201 -1.98 -0.62 18.09
N THR A 202 -1.73 -1.51 17.13
CA THR A 202 -0.46 -1.55 16.40
C THR A 202 -0.20 -0.22 15.69
N ILE A 203 -1.20 0.35 15.02
CA ILE A 203 -1.07 1.67 14.35
C ILE A 203 -0.80 2.78 15.38
N VAL A 204 -1.53 2.77 16.51
CA VAL A 204 -1.33 3.74 17.61
C VAL A 204 0.08 3.65 18.19
N ASP A 205 0.59 2.45 18.43
CA ASP A 205 1.93 2.23 18.98
C ASP A 205 3.01 2.72 18.02
N VAL A 206 2.85 2.43 16.72
CA VAL A 206 3.73 2.93 15.66
C VAL A 206 3.73 4.47 15.63
N LEU A 207 2.55 5.10 15.74
CA LEU A 207 2.44 6.55 15.83
C LEU A 207 3.14 7.14 17.05
N ARG A 208 2.90 6.57 18.24
CA ARG A 208 3.54 7.01 19.49
C ARG A 208 5.06 6.93 19.37
N LYS A 209 5.59 5.79 18.91
CA LYS A 209 7.03 5.58 18.70
C LYS A 209 7.63 6.56 17.69
N SER A 210 6.89 6.89 16.63
CA SER A 210 7.33 7.86 15.62
C SER A 210 7.44 9.27 16.20
N ARG A 211 6.45 9.70 17.01
CA ARG A 211 6.48 11.01 17.70
C ARG A 211 7.59 11.14 18.74
N THR A 212 7.98 10.05 19.41
CA THR A 212 9.11 10.10 20.34
C THR A 212 10.45 10.24 19.63
N ARG A 213 10.62 9.60 18.46
CA ARG A 213 11.86 9.63 17.69
C ARG A 213 12.09 10.95 16.98
N ARG A 214 11.03 11.53 16.44
CA ARG A 214 11.09 12.81 15.74
C ARG A 214 10.24 13.77 16.53
N SER A 215 10.88 14.76 17.15
CA SER A 215 10.19 15.94 17.68
C SER A 215 9.56 16.68 16.51
N LEU A 216 8.47 16.13 15.97
CA LEU A 216 7.74 16.62 14.80
C LEU A 216 6.98 17.88 15.23
N VAL A 217 7.74 18.96 15.41
CA VAL A 217 7.23 20.30 15.61
C VAL A 217 6.79 20.80 14.23
N GLY A 218 5.48 20.82 13.96
CA GLY A 218 4.96 21.78 12.98
C GLY A 218 3.94 21.32 11.93
N HIS A 219 3.68 20.03 11.70
CA HIS A 219 2.61 19.62 10.76
C HIS A 219 1.60 18.72 11.44
N LYS A 220 0.32 19.16 11.47
CA LYS A 220 -0.93 18.42 11.79
C LYS A 220 -0.69 16.97 12.25
N SER A 221 -0.03 16.80 13.40
CA SER A 221 0.36 15.46 13.83
C SER A 221 -0.90 14.81 14.37
N VAL A 222 -1.36 13.76 13.71
CA VAL A 222 -2.53 13.02 14.18
C VAL A 222 -2.23 12.58 15.61
N ASN A 223 -3.12 12.93 16.53
CA ASN A 223 -2.95 12.62 17.94
C ASN A 223 -3.16 11.11 18.17
N PRO A 224 -2.16 10.35 18.63
CA PRO A 224 -2.31 8.91 18.84
C PRO A 224 -3.45 8.58 19.80
N ASP A 225 -3.73 9.44 20.77
CA ASP A 225 -4.81 9.23 21.73
C ASP A 225 -6.19 9.47 21.13
N GLU A 226 -6.31 10.37 20.15
CA GLU A 226 -7.55 10.52 19.37
C GLU A 226 -7.78 9.31 18.46
N VAL A 227 -6.72 8.79 17.84
CA VAL A 227 -6.78 7.56 17.04
C VAL A 227 -7.18 6.37 17.92
N ALA A 228 -6.57 6.23 19.09
CA ALA A 228 -6.91 5.19 20.05
C ALA A 228 -8.39 5.25 20.46
N ARG A 229 -8.88 6.45 20.83
CA ARG A 229 -10.30 6.65 21.16
C ARG A 229 -11.23 6.31 20.00
N ALA A 230 -10.91 6.72 18.78
CA ALA A 230 -11.73 6.40 17.61
C ALA A 230 -11.85 4.88 17.37
N ILE A 231 -10.75 4.14 17.55
CA ILE A 231 -10.75 2.67 17.49
C ILE A 231 -11.58 2.10 18.63
N ASP A 232 -11.43 2.66 19.84
CA ASP A 232 -12.06 2.10 21.02
C ASP A 232 -13.57 2.30 21.04
N ASP A 233 -14.04 3.46 20.57
CA ASP A 233 -15.45 3.84 20.46
C ASP A 233 -16.15 3.04 19.35
N GLN A 234 -15.46 2.78 18.22
CA GLN A 234 -16.02 2.07 17.08
C GLN A 234 -14.99 1.12 16.45
N PRO A 235 -14.77 -0.08 17.02
CA PRO A 235 -13.79 -1.06 16.55
C PRO A 235 -14.30 -1.81 15.31
N THR A 236 -14.45 -1.08 14.21
CA THR A 236 -14.95 -1.60 12.92
C THR A 236 -13.86 -1.55 11.85
N LEU A 237 -14.00 -2.38 10.81
CA LEU A 237 -13.10 -2.33 9.64
C LEU A 237 -13.13 -0.97 8.94
N ARG A 238 -14.30 -0.32 8.96
CA ARG A 238 -14.49 1.05 8.49
C ARG A 238 -13.58 2.03 9.21
N THR A 239 -13.56 1.99 10.54
CA THR A 239 -12.70 2.83 11.37
C THR A 239 -11.23 2.57 11.07
N LEU A 240 -10.82 1.29 10.93
CA LEU A 240 -9.45 0.95 10.56
C LEU A 240 -9.06 1.45 9.16
N ALA A 241 -9.95 1.32 8.18
CA ALA A 241 -9.70 1.80 6.83
C ALA A 241 -9.54 3.33 6.81
N PHE A 242 -10.41 4.05 7.52
CA PHE A 242 -10.32 5.50 7.68
C PHE A 242 -9.01 5.94 8.35
N ILE A 243 -8.62 5.28 9.44
CA ILE A 243 -7.36 5.57 10.15
C ILE A 243 -6.17 5.26 9.24
N SER A 244 -6.18 4.12 8.54
CA SER A 244 -5.10 3.75 7.61
C SER A 244 -4.91 4.81 6.53
N ARG A 245 -6.01 5.33 5.96
CA ARG A 245 -5.92 6.38 4.95
C ARG A 245 -5.49 7.72 5.53
N THR A 246 -5.96 8.10 6.71
CA THR A 246 -5.71 9.43 7.30
C THR A 246 -4.33 9.54 7.95
N VAL A 247 -3.88 8.44 8.55
CA VAL A 247 -2.65 8.39 9.35
C VAL A 247 -1.47 7.86 8.55
N LEU A 248 -1.71 6.77 7.81
CA LEU A 248 -0.68 6.04 7.09
C LEU A 248 -0.74 6.31 5.59
N ASP A 249 -1.64 7.18 5.11
CA ASP A 249 -1.85 7.47 3.70
C ASP A 249 -1.86 6.20 2.81
N SER A 250 -2.47 5.14 3.37
CA SER A 250 -2.50 3.80 2.80
C SER A 250 -3.94 3.31 2.72
N GLU A 251 -4.29 2.65 1.63
CA GLU A 251 -5.52 1.89 1.52
C GLU A 251 -5.38 0.56 2.27
N LEU A 252 -6.36 0.24 3.12
CA LEU A 252 -6.46 -1.03 3.81
C LEU A 252 -7.40 -1.96 3.04
N LEU A 253 -6.88 -3.08 2.57
CA LEU A 253 -7.65 -4.16 1.97
C LEU A 253 -7.60 -5.39 2.87
N ILE A 254 -8.73 -6.08 3.00
CA ILE A 254 -8.79 -7.35 3.70
C ILE A 254 -8.89 -8.47 2.68
N LEU A 255 -7.86 -9.31 2.63
CA LEU A 255 -7.82 -10.48 1.77
C LEU A 255 -8.19 -11.74 2.56
N ARG A 256 -8.95 -12.66 1.94
CA ARG A 256 -9.18 -13.98 2.51
C ARG A 256 -8.26 -15.01 1.85
N ASN A 257 -7.55 -15.76 2.66
CA ASN A 257 -6.89 -16.98 2.21
C ASN A 257 -7.94 -18.10 2.22
N GLU A 258 -8.24 -18.68 1.05
CA GLU A 258 -8.81 -20.02 1.05
C GLU A 258 -7.67 -21.04 0.99
N PRO A 259 -7.77 -22.18 1.69
CA PRO A 259 -6.85 -23.27 1.45
C PRO A 259 -7.04 -23.71 0.00
N THR A 260 -5.97 -23.62 -0.79
CA THR A 260 -5.93 -24.10 -2.17
C THR A 260 -6.48 -25.53 -2.21
N VAL A 261 -7.71 -25.71 -2.69
CA VAL A 261 -8.29 -27.04 -2.90
C VAL A 261 -7.39 -27.71 -3.93
N LYS A 262 -6.50 -28.60 -3.47
CA LYS A 262 -5.75 -29.50 -4.35
C LYS A 262 -6.77 -30.11 -5.30
N ARG A 263 -6.70 -29.74 -6.58
CA ARG A 263 -7.42 -30.42 -7.66
C ARG A 263 -6.96 -31.88 -7.59
N ILE A 264 -7.72 -32.71 -6.90
CA ILE A 264 -7.56 -34.16 -6.92
C ILE A 264 -7.81 -34.53 -8.38
N SER A 265 -6.73 -34.83 -9.10
CA SER A 265 -6.81 -35.45 -10.41
C SER A 265 -7.53 -36.77 -10.23
N ARG A 266 -8.84 -36.78 -10.46
CA ARG A 266 -9.58 -38.02 -10.73
C ARG A 266 -9.00 -38.58 -12.02
N ARG A 267 -7.98 -39.43 -11.90
CA ARG A 267 -7.68 -40.44 -12.91
C ARG A 267 -8.96 -41.26 -13.05
N ARG A 268 -9.71 -41.00 -14.12
CA ARG A 268 -10.69 -41.97 -14.63
C ARG A 268 -9.90 -43.19 -15.09
N GLY A 269 -10.41 -44.35 -14.70
CA GLY A 269 -9.80 -45.66 -14.93
C GLY A 269 -9.73 -46.07 -16.39
#